data_AF-A0A351J2I8-F1
#
_entry.id   AF-A0A351J2I8-F1
#
_cell.length_a   1.000
_cell.length_b   1.000
_cell.length_c   1.000
_cell.angle_alpha   90.00
_cell.angle_beta   90.00
_cell.angle_gamma   90.00
#
_symmetry.space_group_name_H-M   'P 1'
#
loop_
_entity.id
_entity.type
_entity.pdbx_description
1 polymer ?
#
loop_
_entity_poly.entity_id
_entity_poly.type
_entity_poly.pdbx_seq_one_letter_code
_entity_poly.pdbx_strand_id
1 'polypeptide(L)' 'MGRLFGTDGVRGIANKELTCELALHIGRATASVLTDA' A
#
# COMPACT_ATOMS: atom_id res chain seq x y z
N MET A 1 4.83 9.94 -11.88
CA MET A 1 4.73 8.82 -10.92
C MET A 1 5.02 9.34 -9.53
N GLY A 2 3.99 9.59 -8.72
CA GLY A 2 4.19 9.93 -7.30
C GLY A 2 4.78 8.74 -6.54
N ARG A 3 5.60 9.01 -5.53
CA ARG A 3 6.15 7.96 -4.66
C ARG A 3 5.00 7.36 -3.85
N LEU A 4 4.85 6.04 -3.88
CA LEU A 4 3.75 5.35 -3.18
C LEU A 4 3.90 5.48 -1.64
N PHE A 5 5.14 5.38 -1.15
CA PHE A 5 5.48 5.51 0.27
C PHE A 5 6.08 6.88 0.55
N GLY A 6 5.50 7.61 1.51
CA GLY A 6 6.07 8.81 2.12
C GLY A 6 6.91 8.49 3.36
N THR A 7 7.16 9.49 4.22
CA THR A 7 7.91 9.33 5.47
C THR A 7 7.31 8.27 6.38
N ASP A 8 5.98 8.26 6.52
CA ASP A 8 5.25 7.37 7.44
C ASP A 8 4.36 6.37 6.68
N GLY A 9 4.83 5.90 5.53
CA GLY A 9 4.11 4.93 4.70
C GLY A 9 3.15 5.56 3.68
N VAL A 10 2.15 4.78 3.26
CA VAL A 10 1.16 5.19 2.26
C VAL A 10 0.00 5.91 2.96
N ARG A 11 -0.29 7.15 2.56
CA ARG A 11 -1.36 7.98 3.12
C ARG A 11 -2.17 8.63 2.00
N GLY A 12 -3.42 8.97 2.28
CA GLY A 12 -4.31 9.69 1.37
C GLY A 12 -5.74 9.72 1.89
N ILE A 13 -6.60 10.47 1.20
CA ILE A 13 -8.03 10.51 1.50
C ILE A 13 -8.66 9.14 1.24
N ALA A 14 -9.38 8.60 2.22
CA ALA A 14 -10.08 7.32 2.12
C ALA A 14 -11.08 7.32 0.95
N ASN A 15 -11.16 6.19 0.23
CA ASN A 15 -12.00 5.99 -0.95
C ASN A 15 -11.70 6.90 -2.16
N LYS A 16 -10.60 7.66 -2.14
CA LYS A 16 -10.16 8.48 -3.28
C LYS A 16 -8.71 8.21 -3.65
N GLU A 17 -7.81 8.43 -2.70
CA GLU A 17 -6.37 8.21 -2.86
C GLU A 17 -5.97 6.88 -2.21
N LEU A 18 -6.48 6.62 -1.00
CA LEU A 18 -6.35 5.35 -0.32
C LEU A 18 -7.63 4.53 -0.54
N THR A 19 -7.64 3.74 -1.62
CA THR A 19 -8.77 2.87 -1.96
C THR A 19 -8.62 1.47 -1.36
N CYS A 20 -9.72 0.72 -1.30
CA CYS A 20 -9.72 -0.67 -0.83
C CYS A 20 -8.81 -1.56 -1.69
N GLU A 21 -8.81 -1.36 -3.01
CA GLU A 21 -7.98 -2.11 -3.96
C GLU A 21 -6.49 -1.84 -3.72
N LEU A 22 -6.14 -0.57 -3.46
CA LEU A 22 -4.77 -0.20 -3.14
C LEU A 22 -4.31 -0.88 -1.83
N ALA A 23 -5.15 -0.86 -0.80
CA ALA A 23 -4.86 -1.51 0.48
C ALA A 23 -4.67 -3.04 0.30
N LEU A 24 -5.53 -3.68 -0.49
CA LEU A 24 -5.41 -5.11 -0.80
C LEU A 24 -4.11 -5.43 -1.55
N HIS A 25 -3.74 -4.63 -2.54
CA HIS A 25 -2.49 -4.81 -3.27
C HIS A 25 -1.26 -4.65 -2.39
N ILE A 26 -1.25 -3.64 -1.51
CA ILE A 26 -0.18 -3.44 -0.54
C ILE A 26 -0.08 -4.67 0.37
N GLY A 27 -1.20 -5.15 0.94
CA GLY A 27 -1.19 -6.33 1.81
C GLY A 27 -0.63 -7.59 1.14
N ARG A 28 -1.02 -7.86 -0.10
CA ARG A 28 -0.48 -8.99 -0.89
C ARG A 28 1.01 -8.85 -1.18
N ALA A 29 1.46 -7.66 -1.57
CA ALA A 29 2.87 -7.39 -1.81
C ALA A 29 3.70 -7.54 -0.52
N THR A 30 3.19 -7.00 0.60
CA THR A 30 3.82 -7.11 1.92
C THR A 30 3.98 -8.57 2.33
N ALA A 31 2.94 -9.40 2.16
CA ALA A 31 3.04 -10.83 2.44
C ALA A 31 4.13 -11.47 1.56
N SER A 32 4.12 -11.24 0.25
CA SER A 32 5.11 -11.79 -0.67
C SER A 32 6.57 -11.39 -0.39
N VAL A 33 6.80 -10.25 0.27
CA VAL A 33 8.14 -9.71 0.52
C VAL A 33 8.63 -10.04 1.93
N LEU A 34 7.73 -10.06 2.92
CA LEU A 34 8.09 -10.19 4.33
C LEU A 34 7.95 -11.62 4.88
N THR A 35 7.33 -12.54 4.15
CA THR A 35 7.26 -13.95 4.55
C THR A 35 8.21 -14.79 3.70
N ASP A 36 9.00 -15.63 4.35
CA ASP A 36 9.76 -16.70 3.68
C ASP A 36 8.76 -17.76 3.21
N ALA A 37 8.36 -17.69 1.94
CA ALA A 37 7.61 -18.74 1.25
C ALA A 37 8.56 -19.75 0.60
#